data_AF-A0A830BAB9-F1
#
_entry.id   AF-A0A830BAB9-F1
#
_cell.length_a   1.000
_cell.length_b   1.000
_cell.length_c   1.000
_cell.angle_alpha   90.00
_cell.angle_beta   90.00
_cell.angle_gamma   90.00
#
_symmetry.space_group_name_H-M   'P 1'
#
loop_
_entity.id
_entity.type
_entity.pdbx_description
1 polymer ?
#
loop_
_entity_poly.entity_id
_entity_poly.type
_entity_poly.pdbx_seq_one_letter_code
_entity_poly.pdbx_strand_id
1 'polypeptide(L)'
;MESCVTSSNAEGATNFRCVQCGFPTKTLYIQYSPGNIRLVKCKNCKAAADEYIECEVMILIIDLILHKPKAYRHLFYNMSGKETINFESLLWKSVLMCLILDLCIL
;
A
#
# COMPACT_ATOMS: atom_id res chain seq x y z
N MET A 1 -29.36 10.71 -18.57
CA MET A 1 -29.02 11.70 -17.53
C MET A 1 -29.68 11.25 -16.23
N GLU A 2 -29.05 11.50 -15.08
CA GLU A 2 -29.31 10.92 -13.73
C GLU A 2 -28.67 9.52 -13.56
N SER A 3 -27.85 9.20 -12.54
CA SER A 3 -27.51 9.86 -11.27
C SER A 3 -26.16 9.27 -10.79
N CYS A 4 -25.19 10.11 -10.43
CA CYS A 4 -24.74 10.28 -9.02
C CYS A 4 -24.79 9.00 -8.17
N VAL A 5 -23.65 8.32 -8.03
CA VAL A 5 -23.35 7.48 -6.86
C VAL A 5 -22.17 8.13 -6.14
N THR A 6 -22.51 8.84 -5.07
CA THR A 6 -21.58 9.35 -4.07
C THR A 6 -21.16 8.23 -3.11
N SER A 7 -19.88 8.26 -2.77
CA SER A 7 -19.34 7.87 -1.45
C SER A 7 -19.13 6.38 -1.14
N SER A 8 -17.86 5.96 -1.14
CA SER A 8 -17.28 5.47 0.11
C SER A 8 -16.00 6.27 0.42
N ASN A 9 -16.02 6.90 1.58
CA ASN A 9 -15.02 7.78 2.16
C ASN A 9 -13.59 7.23 2.07
N ALA A 10 -12.72 8.00 1.44
CA ALA A 10 -11.49 8.44 2.10
C ALA A 10 -11.61 9.95 2.35
N GLU A 11 -12.65 10.36 3.08
CA GLU A 11 -12.61 11.60 3.83
C GLU A 11 -11.53 11.45 4.90
N GLY A 12 -10.50 12.26 4.74
CA GLY A 12 -9.32 12.28 5.57
C GLY A 12 -8.22 12.83 4.69
N ALA A 13 -7.85 14.09 4.92
CA ALA A 13 -6.66 14.70 4.36
C ALA A 13 -5.42 13.91 4.82
N THR A 14 -5.23 12.73 4.25
CA THR A 14 -4.12 11.84 4.51
C THR A 14 -3.14 12.07 3.40
N ASN A 15 -1.95 12.46 3.81
CA ASN A 15 -0.88 12.87 2.93
C ASN A 15 -0.28 11.58 2.31
N PHE A 16 -1.01 10.97 1.35
CA PHE A 16 -0.54 9.76 0.69
C PHE A 16 0.81 10.00 0.04
N ARG A 17 1.64 8.97 -0.04
CA ARG A 17 2.98 9.10 -0.62
C ARG A 17 3.15 8.15 -1.79
N CYS A 18 3.85 8.64 -2.81
CA CYS A 18 4.26 7.79 -3.92
C CYS A 18 5.22 6.70 -3.42
N VAL A 19 4.93 5.43 -3.72
CA VAL A 19 5.75 4.29 -3.30
C VAL A 19 7.13 4.30 -3.97
N GLN A 20 7.26 4.97 -5.12
CA GLN A 20 8.51 5.07 -5.88
C GLN A 20 9.43 6.19 -5.36
N CYS A 21 8.91 7.41 -5.23
CA CYS A 21 9.74 8.59 -4.92
C CYS A 21 9.40 9.27 -3.58
N GLY A 22 8.38 8.81 -2.85
CA GLY A 22 7.97 9.39 -1.55
C GLY A 22 7.24 10.73 -1.65
N PHE A 23 7.00 11.23 -2.86
CA PHE A 23 6.36 12.53 -3.09
C PHE A 23 4.90 12.51 -2.61
N PRO A 24 4.48 13.55 -1.86
CA PRO A 24 3.12 13.64 -1.33
C PRO A 24 2.09 13.78 -2.46
N THR A 25 1.04 12.97 -2.41
CA THR A 25 -0.01 12.89 -3.42
C THR A 25 -1.36 12.97 -2.73
N LYS A 26 -2.30 13.76 -3.28
CA LYS A 26 -3.61 13.97 -2.67
C LYS A 26 -4.56 12.79 -2.90
N THR A 27 -4.39 12.08 -4.01
CA THR A 27 -5.24 10.94 -4.42
C THR A 27 -4.37 9.88 -5.10
N LEU A 28 -4.56 8.61 -4.74
CA LEU A 28 -3.80 7.48 -5.31
C LEU A 28 -4.51 6.86 -6.52
N TYR A 29 -5.85 6.86 -6.53
CA TYR A 29 -6.66 6.32 -7.61
C TYR A 29 -7.87 7.21 -7.88
N ILE A 30 -8.39 7.13 -9.09
CA ILE A 30 -9.65 7.75 -9.53
C ILE A 30 -10.57 6.61 -9.97
N GLN A 31 -11.76 6.52 -9.38
CA GLN A 31 -12.77 5.55 -9.79
C GLN A 31 -13.72 6.20 -10.80
N TYR A 32 -13.82 5.63 -12.01
CA TYR A 32 -14.70 6.14 -13.07
C TYR A 32 -16.05 5.43 -13.10
N SER A 33 -16.10 4.16 -12.69
CA SER A 33 -17.28 3.31 -12.66
C SER A 33 -17.08 2.21 -11.61
N PRO A 34 -18.14 1.57 -11.07
CA PRO A 34 -17.98 0.45 -10.15
C PRO A 34 -17.14 -0.65 -10.82
N GLY A 35 -15.96 -0.94 -10.26
CA GLY A 35 -14.99 -1.90 -10.80
C GLY A 35 -13.93 -1.33 -11.75
N ASN A 36 -14.00 -0.05 -12.15
CA ASN A 36 -12.98 0.60 -12.97
C ASN A 36 -12.29 1.71 -12.16
N ILE A 37 -11.17 1.33 -11.53
CA ILE A 37 -10.24 2.25 -10.90
C ILE A 37 -9.08 2.51 -11.86
N ARG A 38 -8.59 3.74 -11.89
CA ARG A 38 -7.33 4.08 -12.55
C ARG A 38 -6.37 4.71 -11.57
N LEU A 39 -5.16 4.18 -11.55
CA LEU A 39 -4.05 4.71 -10.77
C LEU A 39 -3.64 6.11 -11.26
N VAL A 40 -3.44 7.02 -10.31
CA VAL A 40 -2.90 8.34 -10.58
C VAL A 40 -1.39 8.23 -10.75
N LYS A 41 -0.85 8.92 -11.75
CA LYS A 41 0.61 9.02 -11.94
C LYS A 41 1.18 10.11 -11.03
N CYS A 42 2.30 9.82 -10.40
CA CYS A 42 3.02 10.79 -9.59
C CYS A 42 3.50 11.96 -10.46
N LYS A 43 3.33 13.20 -9.99
CA LYS A 43 3.78 14.41 -10.70
C LYS A 43 5.30 14.51 -10.82
N ASN A 44 6.04 13.89 -9.90
CA ASN A 44 7.49 13.95 -9.85
C ASN A 44 8.13 12.85 -10.72
N CYS A 45 7.88 11.57 -10.40
CA CYS A 45 8.52 10.45 -11.10
C CYS A 45 7.75 9.93 -12.33
N LYS A 46 6.52 10.43 -12.61
CA LYS A 46 5.63 10.01 -13.71
C LYS A 46 5.20 8.54 -13.72
N ALA A 47 5.70 7.72 -12.78
CA ALA A 47 5.25 6.37 -12.54
C ALA A 47 3.88 6.35 -11.83
N ALA A 48 3.21 5.20 -11.79
CA ALA A 48 2.04 5.01 -10.94
C ALA A 48 2.39 5.36 -9.49
N ALA A 49 1.54 6.17 -8.84
CA ALA A 49 1.81 6.62 -7.48
C ALA A 49 1.88 5.43 -6.51
N ASP A 50 1.06 4.41 -6.74
CA ASP A 50 0.99 3.20 -5.93
C ASP A 50 0.42 2.03 -6.72
N GLU A 51 1.29 1.19 -7.28
CA GLU A 51 0.88 0.02 -8.07
C GLU A 51 0.22 -1.09 -7.22
N TYR A 52 0.44 -1.11 -5.91
CA TYR A 52 -0.02 -2.19 -5.03
C TYR A 52 -1.53 -2.16 -4.76
N ILE A 53 -2.22 -1.06 -5.10
CA ILE A 53 -3.68 -0.94 -4.92
C ILE A 53 -4.45 -1.86 -5.88
N GLU A 54 -3.90 -2.12 -7.06
CA GLU A 54 -4.51 -3.02 -8.05
C GLU A 54 -4.10 -4.49 -7.82
N CYS A 55 -3.10 -4.72 -6.97
CA CYS A 55 -2.57 -6.05 -6.69
C CYS A 55 -3.27 -6.70 -5.49
N GLU A 56 -3.32 -8.03 -5.53
CA GLU A 56 -3.70 -8.82 -4.36
C GLU A 56 -2.71 -8.63 -3.21
N VAL A 57 -3.23 -8.66 -1.99
CA VAL A 57 -2.50 -8.50 -0.73
C VAL A 57 -1.31 -9.47 -0.62
N MET A 58 -1.41 -10.66 -1.21
CA MET A 58 -0.34 -11.65 -1.26
C MET A 58 0.95 -11.14 -1.95
N ILE A 59 0.82 -10.33 -3.00
CA ILE A 59 1.98 -9.79 -3.72
C ILE A 59 2.73 -8.79 -2.85
N LEU A 60 1.99 -7.97 -2.10
CA LEU A 60 2.55 -7.03 -1.13
C LEU A 60 3.32 -7.79 -0.04
N ILE A 61 2.79 -8.90 0.49
CA ILE A 61 3.48 -9.75 1.48
C ILE A 61 4.83 -10.23 0.94
N ILE A 62 4.86 -10.74 -0.29
CA ILE A 62 6.10 -11.27 -0.89
C ILE A 62 7.16 -10.16 -0.97
N ASP A 63 6.79 -8.99 -1.49
CA ASP A 63 7.70 -7.86 -1.60
C ASP A 63 8.17 -7.34 -0.23
N LEU A 64 7.32 -7.45 0.79
CA LEU A 64 7.64 -7.10 2.17
C LEU A 64 8.64 -8.09 2.79
N ILE A 65 8.46 -9.39 2.56
CA ILE A 65 9.44 -10.45 2.95
C ILE A 65 10.77 -10.24 2.22
N LEU A 66 10.72 -9.80 0.95
CA LEU A 66 11.91 -9.43 0.16
C LEU A 66 12.56 -8.10 0.59
N HIS A 67 12.05 -7.46 1.65
CA HIS A 67 12.48 -6.15 2.13
C HIS A 67 12.49 -5.05 1.05
N LYS A 68 11.54 -5.07 0.11
CA LYS A 68 11.45 -4.04 -0.93
C LYS A 68 10.97 -2.72 -0.31
N PRO A 69 11.70 -1.60 -0.50
CA PRO A 69 11.34 -0.31 0.10
C PRO A 69 10.04 0.30 -0.45
N LYS A 70 9.52 -0.22 -1.56
CA LYS A 70 8.23 0.21 -2.13
C LYS A 70 7.05 -0.33 -1.30
N ALA A 71 7.07 -1.63 -0.98
CA ALA A 71 6.03 -2.28 -0.18
C ALA A 71 5.96 -1.70 1.24
N TYR A 72 7.11 -1.40 1.86
CA TYR A 72 7.14 -0.70 3.14
C TYR A 72 6.50 0.70 3.07
N ARG A 73 6.74 1.46 2.00
CA ARG A 73 6.14 2.79 1.82
C ARG A 73 4.63 2.70 1.63
N HIS A 74 4.15 1.72 0.88
CA HIS A 74 2.72 1.45 0.77
C HIS A 74 2.12 1.11 2.14
N LEU A 75 2.71 0.16 2.87
CA LEU A 75 2.23 -0.30 4.17
C LEU A 75 2.15 0.85 5.19
N PHE A 76 3.19 1.68 5.28
CA PHE A 76 3.28 2.71 6.31
C PHE A 76 2.44 3.95 6.02
N TYR A 77 2.34 4.37 4.74
CA TYR A 77 1.72 5.64 4.37
C TYR A 77 0.35 5.52 3.68
N ASN A 78 0.12 4.44 2.93
CA ASN A 78 -1.10 4.29 2.13
C ASN A 78 -2.09 3.26 2.72
N MET A 79 -1.65 2.44 3.66
CA MET A 79 -2.42 1.28 4.17
C MET A 79 -2.82 1.37 5.64
N SER A 80 -2.59 2.52 6.30
CA SER A 80 -2.71 2.72 7.75
C SER A 80 -4.10 2.51 8.40
N GLY A 81 -5.12 2.06 7.66
CA GLY A 81 -6.48 1.91 8.20
C GLY A 81 -7.35 0.78 7.67
N LYS A 82 -6.87 -0.08 6.74
CA LYS A 82 -7.77 -1.05 6.07
C LYS A 82 -7.38 -2.53 6.21
N GLU A 83 -6.10 -2.89 6.32
CA GLU A 83 -5.69 -4.31 6.23
C GLU A 83 -4.61 -4.71 7.26
N THR A 84 -4.27 -3.85 8.23
CA THR A 84 -3.10 -4.02 9.13
C THR A 84 -3.20 -5.22 10.07
N ILE A 85 -4.41 -5.68 10.41
CA ILE A 85 -4.63 -6.71 11.44
C ILE A 85 -4.11 -8.10 11.06
N ASN A 86 -4.11 -8.47 9.78
CA ASN A 86 -3.63 -9.79 9.35
C ASN A 86 -2.10 -9.81 9.16
N PHE A 87 -1.50 -8.66 8.83
CA PHE A 87 -0.08 -8.55 8.52
C PHE A 87 0.81 -8.54 9.76
N GLU A 88 0.40 -7.84 10.82
CA GLU A 88 1.12 -7.79 12.11
C GLU A 88 1.48 -9.20 12.62
N SER A 89 0.53 -10.13 12.55
CA SER A 89 0.75 -11.53 12.95
C SER A 89 1.78 -12.25 12.07
N LEU A 90 1.80 -11.99 10.76
CA LEU A 90 2.72 -12.64 9.83
C LEU A 90 4.12 -12.05 9.93
N LEU A 91 4.23 -10.73 10.09
CA LEU A 91 5.47 -10.02 10.32
C LEU A 91 6.11 -10.42 11.64
N TRP A 92 5.35 -10.48 12.73
CA TRP A 92 5.88 -10.93 14.02
C TRP A 92 6.38 -12.37 13.95
N LYS A 93 5.67 -13.26 13.25
CA LYS A 93 6.12 -14.64 13.00
C LYS A 93 7.40 -14.69 12.16
N SER A 94 7.51 -13.84 11.13
CA SER A 94 8.73 -13.72 10.31
C SER A 94 9.91 -13.19 11.13
N VAL A 95 9.71 -12.15 11.92
CA VAL A 95 10.73 -11.55 12.78
C VAL A 95 11.17 -12.54 13.85
N LEU A 96 10.24 -13.26 14.48
CA LEU A 96 10.55 -14.33 15.43
C LEU A 96 11.41 -15.42 14.78
N MET A 97 11.07 -15.83 13.55
CA MET A 97 11.88 -16.79 12.80
C MET A 97 13.28 -16.26 12.50
N CYS A 98 13.43 -15.01 12.06
CA CYS A 98 14.73 -14.39 11.84
C CYS A 98 15.56 -14.33 13.13
N LEU A 99 14.96 -13.89 14.25
CA LEU A 99 15.65 -13.82 15.55
C LEU A 99 16.10 -15.19 16.06
N ILE A 100 15.30 -16.24 15.84
CA ILE A 100 15.69 -17.62 16.18
C ILE A 100 16.87 -18.06 15.34
N LEU A 101 16.87 -17.77 14.03
CA LEU A 101 17.99 -18.09 13.14
C LEU A 101 19.26 -17.34 13.56
N ASP A 102 19.17 -16.05 13.84
CA ASP A 102 20.30 -15.23 14.29
C ASP A 102 20.87 -15.72 15.65
N LEU A 103 20.01 -16.14 16.57
CA LEU A 103 20.43 -16.74 17.85
C LEU A 103 21.00 -18.15 17.70
N CYS A 104 20.55 -18.93 16.71
CA CYS A 104 21.10 -20.26 16.42
C CYS A 104 22.44 -20.23 15.67
N ILE A 105 22.76 -19.11 15.02
CA ILE A 105 24.02 -18.94 14.27
C ILE A 105 25.15 -18.40 15.19
N LEU A 106 24.82 -17.78 16.31
CA LEU A 106 25.76 -17.25 17.31
C LEU A 106 26.09 -18.28 18.39
#